data_AF-A0A8U0M8P5-F1
#
_entry.id   AF-A0A8U0M8P5-F1
#
_cell.length_a   1.000
_cell.length_b   1.000
_cell.length_c   1.000
_cell.angle_alpha   90.00
_cell.angle_beta   90.00
_cell.angle_gamma   90.00
#
_symmetry.space_group_name_H-M   'P 1'
#
loop_
_entity.id
_entity.type
_entity.pdbx_description
1 polymer ?
#
loop_
_entity_poly.entity_id
_entity_poly.type
_entity_poly.pdbx_seq_one_letter_code
_entity_poly.pdbx_strand_id
1 'polypeptide(L)'
;MTRFNADGLRFTLPDSWDEVTLEQAFRLADGASVVHALCILSGKTEADFRPLQAPDLAGIVQEHLAFLSQTPDFKALPVPTTLTVSGKTIVPPTKLGAQTTIGQKWDIDHELESIGTDEETDLFAVAPALLSIYLSPLITGQPYTDIEEARTVLPALYALPCTELLPLAAFFLSSCQHPMLSGRVFLQPVPPRAIQPLKPLNSLRRACQRLIPTLPSWNWQKSSASPEKTLFNSPSTRR
;
A
#
# COMPACT_ATOMS: atom_id res chain seq x y z
N MET A 1 24.26 -8.50 18.10
CA MET A 1 25.12 -8.06 16.98
C MET A 1 26.56 -8.10 17.43
N THR A 2 27.34 -8.99 16.82
CA THR A 2 28.78 -9.12 17.09
C THR A 2 29.59 -8.19 16.18
N ARG A 3 30.61 -7.53 16.74
CA ARG A 3 31.52 -6.63 16.02
C ARG A 3 32.78 -7.38 15.60
N PHE A 4 33.16 -7.22 14.34
CA PHE A 4 34.37 -7.82 13.77
C PHE A 4 35.34 -6.73 13.32
N ASN A 5 36.63 -7.04 13.44
CA ASN A 5 37.73 -6.24 12.92
C ASN A 5 38.77 -7.18 12.31
N ALA A 6 38.87 -7.18 10.99
CA ALA A 6 39.83 -7.99 10.24
C ALA A 6 40.58 -7.08 9.27
N ASP A 7 41.91 -7.02 9.37
CA ASP A 7 42.80 -6.21 8.53
C ASP A 7 42.33 -4.77 8.29
N GLY A 8 41.74 -4.15 9.31
CA GLY A 8 41.22 -2.77 9.26
C GLY A 8 39.80 -2.63 8.73
N LEU A 9 39.19 -3.70 8.18
CA LEU A 9 37.77 -3.74 7.86
C LEU A 9 36.96 -3.96 9.15
N ARG A 10 36.09 -3.00 9.46
CA ARG A 10 35.14 -3.09 10.56
C ARG A 10 33.73 -3.36 10.04
N PHE A 11 33.08 -4.36 10.60
CA PHE A 11 31.70 -4.71 10.27
C PHE A 11 31.00 -5.37 11.48
N THR A 12 29.68 -5.49 11.39
CA THR A 12 28.84 -6.16 12.37
C THR A 12 28.08 -7.28 11.70
N LEU A 13 27.86 -8.37 12.42
CA LEU A 13 26.92 -9.42 11.99
C LEU A 13 25.81 -9.58 13.03
N PRO A 14 24.59 -9.89 12.59
CA PRO A 14 23.54 -10.31 13.50
C PRO A 14 23.88 -11.67 14.11
N ASP A 15 23.47 -11.86 15.36
CA ASP A 15 23.65 -13.13 16.08
C ASP A 15 22.36 -13.99 16.06
N SER A 16 21.24 -13.43 15.60
CA SER A 16 19.93 -14.09 15.52
C SER A 16 19.02 -13.42 14.49
N TRP A 17 17.91 -14.09 14.13
CA TRP A 17 16.89 -13.54 13.23
C TRP A 17 16.22 -12.26 13.75
N ASP A 18 16.21 -12.03 15.06
CA ASP A 18 15.66 -10.81 15.67
C ASP A 18 16.47 -9.55 15.36
N GLU A 19 17.69 -9.72 14.86
CA GLU A 19 18.56 -8.62 14.46
C GLU A 19 18.62 -8.44 12.93
N VAL A 20 18.05 -9.38 12.18
CA VAL A 20 18.01 -9.34 10.70
C VAL A 20 16.88 -8.42 10.27
N THR A 21 17.20 -7.40 9.47
CA THR A 21 16.16 -6.50 8.95
C THR A 21 15.32 -7.17 7.88
N LEU A 22 14.11 -6.65 7.63
CA LEU A 22 13.26 -7.12 6.56
C LEU A 22 13.96 -7.06 5.20
N GLU A 23 14.67 -5.98 4.90
CA GLU A 23 15.45 -5.85 3.66
C GLU A 23 16.48 -6.96 3.51
N GLN A 24 17.20 -7.26 4.59
CA GLN A 24 18.20 -8.34 4.60
C GLN A 24 17.54 -9.70 4.40
N ALA A 25 16.40 -9.96 5.06
CA ALA A 25 15.67 -11.22 4.95
C ALA A 25 15.22 -11.49 3.51
N PHE A 26 14.67 -10.49 2.80
CA PHE A 26 14.29 -10.66 1.40
C PHE A 26 15.48 -11.00 0.51
N ARG A 27 16.61 -10.32 0.70
CA ARG A 27 17.82 -10.59 -0.08
C ARG A 27 18.42 -11.96 0.21
N LEU A 28 18.12 -12.57 1.35
CA LEU A 28 18.56 -13.92 1.72
C LEU A 28 17.65 -15.02 1.13
N ALA A 29 16.37 -14.73 0.89
CA ALA A 29 15.36 -15.71 0.47
C ALA A 29 15.68 -16.38 -0.88
N ASP A 30 16.42 -15.70 -1.76
CA ASP A 30 16.77 -16.18 -3.11
C ASP A 30 17.89 -17.24 -3.15
N GLY A 31 18.17 -17.93 -2.04
CA GLY A 31 19.22 -18.95 -1.98
C GLY A 31 20.63 -18.35 -1.99
N ALA A 32 20.90 -17.48 -1.00
CA ALA A 32 22.19 -16.83 -0.87
C ALA A 32 23.32 -17.84 -0.57
N SER A 33 24.42 -17.76 -1.33
CA SER A 33 25.67 -18.41 -0.92
C SER A 33 26.17 -17.81 0.40
N VAL A 34 27.01 -18.53 1.13
CA VAL A 34 27.64 -18.05 2.37
C VAL A 34 28.28 -16.66 2.21
N VAL A 35 28.99 -16.43 1.10
CA VAL A 35 29.63 -15.15 0.80
C VAL A 35 28.59 -14.06 0.59
N HIS A 36 27.50 -14.39 -0.11
CA HIS A 36 26.42 -13.45 -0.35
C HIS A 36 25.68 -13.09 0.95
N ALA A 37 25.39 -14.08 1.79
CA ALA A 37 24.79 -13.87 3.11
C ALA A 37 25.68 -12.98 3.99
N LEU A 38 26.99 -13.23 4.00
CA LEU A 38 27.95 -12.38 4.71
C LEU A 38 27.86 -10.92 4.23
N CYS A 39 27.87 -10.69 2.92
CA CYS A 39 27.78 -9.35 2.34
C CYS A 39 26.46 -8.63 2.69
N ILE A 40 25.33 -9.34 2.61
CA ILE A 40 24.00 -8.80 2.96
C ILE A 40 23.97 -8.39 4.43
N LEU A 41 24.38 -9.29 5.31
CA LEU A 41 24.27 -9.12 6.75
C LEU A 41 25.27 -8.10 7.30
N SER A 42 26.46 -8.03 6.71
CA SER A 42 27.49 -7.06 7.10
C SER A 42 27.31 -5.67 6.49
N GLY A 43 26.45 -5.54 5.46
CA GLY A 43 26.33 -4.33 4.64
C GLY A 43 27.63 -3.98 3.89
N LYS A 44 28.42 -4.99 3.50
CA LYS A 44 29.68 -4.82 2.77
C LYS A 44 29.61 -5.50 1.41
N THR A 45 30.53 -5.13 0.52
CA THR A 45 30.68 -5.75 -0.79
C THR A 45 31.68 -6.90 -0.73
N GLU A 46 31.59 -7.83 -1.68
CA GLU A 46 32.59 -8.90 -1.81
C GLU A 46 34.02 -8.35 -1.97
N ALA A 47 34.16 -7.22 -2.68
CA ALA A 47 35.45 -6.55 -2.88
C ALA A 47 36.10 -6.09 -1.56
N ASP A 48 35.30 -5.75 -0.56
CA ASP A 48 35.78 -5.37 0.78
C ASP A 48 36.40 -6.57 1.52
N PHE A 49 35.91 -7.79 1.24
CA PHE A 49 36.37 -9.03 1.90
C PHE A 49 37.53 -9.71 1.18
N ARG A 50 37.66 -9.54 -0.14
CA ARG A 50 38.74 -10.16 -0.94
C ARG A 50 40.18 -9.91 -0.45
N PRO A 51 40.56 -8.74 0.07
CA PRO A 51 41.95 -8.49 0.49
C PRO A 51 42.27 -9.02 1.90
N LEU A 52 41.29 -9.50 2.65
CA LEU A 52 41.48 -9.95 4.03
C LEU A 52 42.27 -11.26 4.08
N GLN A 53 43.29 -11.33 4.93
CA GLN A 53 43.99 -12.58 5.20
C GLN A 53 43.10 -13.46 6.08
N ALA A 54 42.83 -14.69 5.62
CA ALA A 54 41.94 -15.61 6.30
C ALA A 54 42.73 -16.69 7.03
N PRO A 55 42.83 -16.64 8.38
CA PRO A 55 43.07 -17.86 9.14
C PRO A 55 41.76 -18.56 9.54
N ASP A 56 40.60 -17.89 9.60
CA ASP A 56 39.36 -18.59 9.98
C ASP A 56 38.04 -17.88 9.57
N LEU A 57 37.94 -17.43 8.31
CA LEU A 57 36.66 -16.92 7.79
C LEU A 57 35.57 -17.99 7.88
N ALA A 58 35.95 -19.26 7.69
CA ALA A 58 35.05 -20.40 7.80
C ALA A 58 34.48 -20.56 9.22
N GLY A 59 35.31 -20.46 10.27
CA GLY A 59 34.85 -20.51 11.66
C GLY A 59 33.99 -19.33 12.04
N ILE A 60 34.37 -18.10 11.64
CA ILE A 60 33.54 -16.90 11.87
C ILE A 60 32.17 -17.05 11.22
N VAL A 61 32.14 -17.47 9.95
CA VAL A 61 30.88 -17.71 9.23
C VAL A 61 30.09 -18.84 9.87
N GLN A 62 30.73 -19.95 10.19
CA GLN A 62 30.06 -21.15 10.68
C GLN A 62 29.47 -20.95 12.08
N GLU A 63 30.14 -20.18 12.95
CA GLU A 63 29.64 -19.89 14.29
C GLU A 63 28.56 -18.80 14.28
N HIS A 64 28.79 -17.69 13.54
CA HIS A 64 27.89 -16.54 13.60
C HIS A 64 26.73 -16.57 12.60
N LEU A 65 26.83 -17.33 11.51
CA LEU A 65 25.73 -17.51 10.55
C LEU A 65 24.99 -18.83 10.76
N ALA A 66 25.31 -19.59 11.81
CA ALA A 66 24.64 -20.86 12.14
C ALA A 66 23.11 -20.70 12.24
N PHE A 67 22.63 -19.57 12.76
CA PHE A 67 21.21 -19.31 12.93
C PHE A 67 20.43 -19.25 11.60
N LEU A 68 21.09 -18.97 10.47
CA LEU A 68 20.46 -18.98 9.15
C LEU A 68 20.01 -20.37 8.72
N SER A 69 20.60 -21.44 9.28
CA SER A 69 20.15 -22.82 9.04
C SER A 69 18.81 -23.16 9.70
N GLN A 70 18.34 -22.30 10.62
CA GLN A 70 17.12 -22.47 11.38
C GLN A 70 16.19 -21.28 11.14
N THR A 71 15.72 -21.10 9.90
CA THR A 71 14.75 -20.05 9.57
C THR A 71 13.46 -20.26 10.38
N PRO A 72 13.03 -19.28 11.17
CA PRO A 72 11.80 -19.40 11.94
C PRO A 72 10.59 -19.41 11.02
N ASP A 73 9.52 -20.08 11.44
CA ASP A 73 8.22 -19.89 10.80
C ASP A 73 7.66 -18.54 11.23
N PHE A 74 7.90 -17.51 10.40
CA PHE A 74 7.45 -16.14 10.66
C PHE A 74 5.93 -16.02 10.81
N LYS A 75 5.14 -16.95 10.26
CA LYS A 75 3.67 -16.94 10.43
C LYS A 75 3.25 -17.45 11.81
N ALA A 76 4.08 -18.28 12.44
CA ALA A 76 3.82 -18.85 13.77
C ALA A 76 4.32 -17.97 14.93
N LEU A 77 5.14 -16.95 14.63
CA LEU A 77 5.61 -16.00 15.63
C LEU A 77 4.46 -15.11 16.16
N PRO A 78 4.53 -14.66 17.41
CA PRO A 78 3.53 -13.76 17.96
C PRO A 78 3.54 -12.42 17.23
N VAL A 79 2.36 -11.89 16.91
CA VAL A 79 2.21 -10.55 16.34
C VAL A 79 2.67 -9.52 17.38
N PRO A 80 3.57 -8.59 17.04
CA PRO A 80 4.04 -7.60 17.98
C PRO A 80 2.91 -6.67 18.44
N THR A 81 2.82 -6.43 19.74
CA THR A 81 1.87 -5.48 20.33
C THR A 81 2.30 -4.03 20.13
N THR A 82 3.60 -3.81 19.94
CA THR A 82 4.23 -2.50 19.73
C THR A 82 5.33 -2.63 18.70
N LEU A 83 5.48 -1.61 17.87
CA LEU A 83 6.51 -1.54 16.85
C LEU A 83 7.28 -0.22 17.02
N THR A 84 8.61 -0.23 16.95
CA THR A 84 9.40 1.00 17.04
C THR A 84 9.92 1.38 15.65
N VAL A 85 9.29 2.37 15.02
CA VAL A 85 9.63 2.83 13.66
C VAL A 85 10.29 4.20 13.75
N SER A 86 11.52 4.34 13.26
CA SER A 86 12.26 5.62 13.28
C SER A 86 12.32 6.27 14.67
N GLY A 87 12.47 5.47 15.72
CA GLY A 87 12.51 5.92 17.13
C GLY A 87 11.14 6.24 17.74
N LYS A 88 10.05 6.08 16.99
CA LYS A 88 8.68 6.25 17.47
C LYS A 88 8.02 4.90 17.74
N THR A 89 7.54 4.70 18.95
CA THR A 89 6.73 3.52 19.29
C THR A 89 5.29 3.71 18.82
N ILE A 90 4.80 2.79 17.99
CA ILE A 90 3.42 2.71 17.54
C ILE A 90 2.79 1.41 18.06
N VAL A 91 1.48 1.43 18.22
CA VAL A 91 0.68 0.24 18.56
C VAL A 91 -0.06 -0.17 17.30
N PRO A 92 0.33 -1.26 16.63
CA PRO A 92 -0.44 -1.78 15.51
C PRO A 92 -1.85 -2.13 16.01
N PRO A 93 -2.91 -1.70 15.31
CA PRO A 93 -4.27 -2.02 15.68
C PRO A 93 -4.53 -3.54 15.61
N THR A 94 -5.14 -4.07 16.66
CA THR A 94 -5.46 -5.51 16.80
C THR A 94 -6.68 -5.94 15.99
N LYS A 95 -7.41 -4.99 15.40
CA LYS A 95 -8.58 -5.22 14.54
C LYS A 95 -8.46 -4.35 13.31
N LEU A 96 -8.30 -4.96 12.15
CA LEU A 96 -8.34 -4.24 10.87
C LEU A 96 -9.73 -3.60 10.70
N GLY A 97 -9.80 -2.48 9.96
CA GLY A 97 -11.07 -1.83 9.57
C GLY A 97 -11.67 -0.86 10.58
N ALA A 98 -11.35 -0.96 11.88
CA ALA A 98 -11.88 -0.03 12.88
C ALA A 98 -11.34 1.41 12.75
N GLN A 99 -10.11 1.54 12.22
CA GLN A 99 -9.40 2.81 12.05
C GLN A 99 -8.93 3.04 10.61
N THR A 100 -9.34 2.17 9.68
CA THR A 100 -8.95 2.24 8.27
C THR A 100 -9.87 3.20 7.54
N THR A 101 -9.30 4.22 6.88
CA THR A 101 -10.09 5.12 6.05
C THR A 101 -10.54 4.44 4.76
N ILE A 102 -11.58 4.99 4.12
CA ILE A 102 -12.05 4.48 2.81
C ILE A 102 -10.92 4.55 1.77
N GLY A 103 -10.12 5.63 1.78
CA GLY A 103 -8.98 5.78 0.86
C GLY A 103 -7.94 4.67 1.05
N GLN A 104 -7.55 4.39 2.29
CA GLN A 104 -6.64 3.27 2.60
C GLN A 104 -7.21 1.94 2.09
N LYS A 105 -8.51 1.70 2.30
CA LYS A 105 -9.16 0.47 1.87
C LYS A 105 -9.15 0.33 0.34
N TRP A 106 -9.46 1.40 -0.40
CA TRP A 106 -9.40 1.39 -1.87
C TRP A 106 -7.99 1.11 -2.38
N ASP A 107 -6.97 1.75 -1.82
CA ASP A 107 -5.59 1.54 -2.27
C ASP A 107 -5.08 0.15 -1.91
N ILE A 108 -5.44 -0.40 -0.73
CA ILE A 108 -5.17 -1.79 -0.37
C ILE A 108 -5.83 -2.76 -1.35
N ASP A 109 -7.10 -2.54 -1.68
CA ASP A 109 -7.83 -3.40 -2.62
C ASP A 109 -7.24 -3.32 -4.02
N HIS A 110 -6.86 -2.12 -4.46
CA HIS A 110 -6.22 -1.92 -5.75
C HIS A 110 -4.86 -2.64 -5.84
N GLU A 111 -4.02 -2.52 -4.81
CA GLU A 111 -2.75 -3.23 -4.75
C GLU A 111 -2.99 -4.76 -4.76
N LEU A 112 -3.91 -5.27 -3.93
CA LEU A 112 -4.27 -6.70 -3.92
C LEU A 112 -4.79 -7.20 -5.28
N GLU A 113 -5.61 -6.40 -5.97
CA GLU A 113 -6.09 -6.72 -7.32
C GLU A 113 -4.94 -6.75 -8.35
N SER A 114 -3.99 -5.82 -8.25
CA SER A 114 -2.85 -5.70 -9.18
C SER A 114 -1.91 -6.92 -9.12
N ILE A 115 -1.86 -7.57 -7.98
CA ILE A 115 -0.95 -8.69 -7.68
C ILE A 115 -1.46 -10.01 -8.29
N GLY A 116 -2.73 -10.05 -8.70
CA GLY A 116 -3.36 -11.27 -9.17
C GLY A 116 -3.68 -12.22 -8.01
N THR A 117 -4.82 -12.89 -8.11
CA THR A 117 -5.25 -13.93 -7.15
C THR A 117 -4.63 -15.30 -7.45
N ASP A 118 -3.54 -15.33 -8.22
CA ASP A 118 -2.82 -16.57 -8.47
C ASP A 118 -2.25 -17.04 -7.13
N GLU A 119 -2.60 -18.27 -6.75
CA GLU A 119 -2.35 -18.85 -5.42
C GLU A 119 -0.86 -18.93 -5.02
N GLU A 120 0.04 -18.56 -5.94
CA GLU A 120 1.50 -18.60 -5.80
C GLU A 120 2.16 -17.22 -5.59
N THR A 121 1.43 -16.10 -5.61
CA THR A 121 2.10 -14.83 -5.34
C THR A 121 2.64 -14.84 -3.92
N ASP A 122 3.96 -14.66 -3.81
CA ASP A 122 4.63 -14.56 -2.52
C ASP A 122 4.12 -13.31 -1.79
N LEU A 123 3.07 -13.50 -1.00
CA LEU A 123 2.43 -12.44 -0.23
C LEU A 123 3.43 -11.78 0.75
N PHE A 124 4.55 -12.44 1.05
CA PHE A 124 5.64 -11.83 1.79
C PHE A 124 6.29 -10.69 1.00
N ALA A 125 6.46 -10.79 -0.31
CA ALA A 125 7.02 -9.72 -1.14
C ALA A 125 6.12 -8.47 -1.19
N VAL A 126 4.81 -8.67 -1.08
CA VAL A 126 3.79 -7.61 -1.16
C VAL A 126 3.54 -6.94 0.19
N ALA A 127 3.67 -7.70 1.26
CA ALA A 127 3.34 -7.28 2.61
C ALA A 127 3.86 -5.88 3.02
N PRO A 128 5.12 -5.49 2.71
CA PRO A 128 5.63 -4.17 3.08
C PRO A 128 4.84 -3.03 2.44
N ALA A 129 4.43 -3.19 1.17
CA ALA A 129 3.64 -2.20 0.45
C ALA A 129 2.28 -2.00 1.10
N LEU A 130 1.55 -3.07 1.39
CA LEU A 130 0.25 -2.98 2.05
C LEU A 130 0.36 -2.43 3.48
N LEU A 131 1.38 -2.87 4.23
CA LEU A 131 1.66 -2.34 5.56
C LEU A 131 2.01 -0.86 5.54
N SER A 132 2.66 -0.36 4.48
CA SER A 132 2.96 1.07 4.34
C SER A 132 1.69 1.91 4.27
N ILE A 133 0.67 1.47 3.52
CA ILE A 133 -0.64 2.13 3.42
C ILE A 133 -1.33 2.13 4.78
N TYR A 134 -1.27 0.97 5.46
CA TYR A 134 -1.95 0.77 6.73
C TYR A 134 -1.33 1.54 7.89
N LEU A 135 0.00 1.48 8.02
CA LEU A 135 0.75 2.03 9.15
C LEU A 135 1.16 3.49 8.94
N SER A 136 1.10 4.03 7.71
CA SER A 136 1.52 5.40 7.41
C SER A 136 0.95 6.42 8.39
N PRO A 137 -0.38 6.48 8.67
CA PRO A 137 -0.91 7.47 9.61
C PRO A 137 -0.40 7.32 11.05
N LEU A 138 -0.10 6.10 11.48
CA LEU A 138 0.45 5.83 12.80
C LEU A 138 1.91 6.28 12.89
N ILE A 139 2.68 6.05 11.82
CA ILE A 139 4.09 6.41 11.72
C ILE A 139 4.22 7.93 11.60
N THR A 140 3.59 8.55 10.61
CA THR A 140 3.70 10.00 10.32
C THR A 140 2.93 10.85 11.33
N GLY A 141 1.88 10.30 11.95
CA GLY A 141 0.93 11.07 12.76
C GLY A 141 0.02 11.98 11.94
N GLN A 142 0.03 11.85 10.61
CA GLN A 142 -0.83 12.61 9.70
C GLN A 142 -1.96 11.72 9.17
N PRO A 143 -3.11 12.30 8.80
CA PRO A 143 -4.15 11.57 8.09
C PRO A 143 -3.62 10.98 6.78
N TYR A 144 -4.16 9.84 6.37
CA TYR A 144 -3.85 9.25 5.07
C TYR A 144 -4.34 10.14 3.92
N THR A 145 -3.45 10.48 2.99
CA THR A 145 -3.80 11.25 1.78
C THR A 145 -3.87 10.34 0.56
N ASP A 146 -2.76 9.68 0.22
CA ASP A 146 -2.62 8.84 -0.96
C ASP A 146 -1.51 7.79 -0.78
N ILE A 147 -1.44 6.86 -1.74
CA ILE A 147 -0.50 5.74 -1.74
C ILE A 147 0.96 6.19 -1.89
N GLU A 148 1.24 7.29 -2.59
CA GLU A 148 2.61 7.77 -2.79
C GLU A 148 3.18 8.33 -1.50
N GLU A 149 2.37 9.06 -0.71
CA GLU A 149 2.74 9.47 0.64
C GLU A 149 2.99 8.25 1.54
N ALA A 150 2.15 7.22 1.46
CA ALA A 150 2.37 6.00 2.22
C ALA A 150 3.66 5.26 1.84
N ARG A 151 4.03 5.24 0.55
CA ARG A 151 5.29 4.62 0.10
C ARG A 151 6.53 5.29 0.69
N THR A 152 6.44 6.54 1.14
CA THR A 152 7.57 7.22 1.82
C THR A 152 7.97 6.55 3.13
N VAL A 153 7.09 5.75 3.77
CA VAL A 153 7.42 5.03 5.00
C VAL A 153 8.11 3.68 4.76
N LEU A 154 8.14 3.19 3.51
CA LEU A 154 8.71 1.89 3.16
C LEU A 154 10.16 1.71 3.64
N PRO A 155 11.10 2.67 3.43
CA PRO A 155 12.46 2.51 3.90
C PRO A 155 12.55 2.28 5.41
N ALA A 156 11.67 2.93 6.19
CA ALA A 156 11.61 2.75 7.62
C ALA A 156 11.08 1.37 8.01
N LEU A 157 10.13 0.81 7.25
CA LEU A 157 9.64 -0.55 7.45
C LEU A 157 10.69 -1.61 7.09
N TYR A 158 11.40 -1.43 5.97
CA TYR A 158 12.48 -2.33 5.53
C TYR A 158 13.64 -2.43 6.52
N ALA A 159 13.87 -1.38 7.31
CA ALA A 159 14.88 -1.34 8.36
C ALA A 159 14.46 -2.06 9.66
N LEU A 160 13.19 -2.45 9.81
CA LEU A 160 12.71 -3.15 11.00
C LEU A 160 13.17 -4.61 11.03
N PRO A 161 13.27 -5.22 12.22
CA PRO A 161 13.47 -6.66 12.35
C PRO A 161 12.42 -7.45 11.57
N CYS A 162 12.88 -8.43 10.79
CA CYS A 162 11.99 -9.29 10.02
C CYS A 162 11.06 -10.11 10.94
N THR A 163 11.52 -10.48 12.15
CA THR A 163 10.73 -11.21 13.16
C THR A 163 9.63 -10.37 13.80
N GLU A 164 9.63 -9.04 13.65
CA GLU A 164 8.52 -8.19 14.07
C GLU A 164 7.56 -7.91 12.91
N LEU A 165 8.11 -7.58 11.74
CA LEU A 165 7.31 -7.08 10.63
C LEU A 165 6.61 -8.20 9.84
N LEU A 166 7.25 -9.37 9.67
CA LEU A 166 6.66 -10.49 8.93
C LEU A 166 5.46 -11.14 9.63
N PRO A 167 5.44 -11.31 10.98
CA PRO A 167 4.24 -11.79 11.67
C PRO A 167 3.10 -10.77 11.58
N LEU A 168 3.42 -9.47 11.67
CA LEU A 168 2.44 -8.40 11.50
C LEU A 168 1.84 -8.41 10.09
N ALA A 169 2.69 -8.61 9.07
CA ALA A 169 2.28 -8.80 7.70
C ALA A 169 1.35 -10.00 7.52
N ALA A 170 1.73 -11.16 8.07
CA ALA A 170 0.93 -12.38 8.00
C ALA A 170 -0.45 -12.18 8.65
N PHE A 171 -0.50 -11.55 9.81
CA PHE A 171 -1.74 -11.17 10.48
C PHE A 171 -2.60 -10.23 9.63
N PHE A 172 -1.99 -9.17 9.09
CA PHE A 172 -2.67 -8.20 8.24
C PHE A 172 -3.29 -8.86 7.01
N LEU A 173 -2.50 -9.67 6.30
CA LEU A 173 -2.93 -10.39 5.11
C LEU A 173 -4.06 -11.38 5.39
N SER A 174 -3.97 -12.18 6.46
CA SER A 174 -5.05 -13.11 6.85
C SER A 174 -6.37 -12.37 7.09
N SER A 175 -6.29 -11.18 7.69
CA SER A 175 -7.44 -10.33 7.98
C SER A 175 -8.00 -9.62 6.74
N CYS A 176 -7.19 -9.40 5.70
CA CYS A 176 -7.62 -8.87 4.41
C CYS A 176 -8.27 -9.96 3.53
N GLN A 177 -7.76 -11.19 3.58
CA GLN A 177 -8.26 -12.34 2.81
C GLN A 177 -9.59 -12.88 3.32
N HIS A 178 -9.85 -12.77 4.63
CA HIS A 178 -11.20 -12.95 5.14
C HIS A 178 -11.96 -11.68 4.84
N PRO A 179 -12.85 -11.65 3.82
CA PRO A 179 -13.66 -10.46 3.58
C PRO A 179 -14.33 -10.15 4.91
N MET A 180 -14.02 -8.98 5.48
CA MET A 180 -14.83 -8.45 6.56
C MET A 180 -16.26 -8.66 6.16
N LEU A 181 -17.05 -9.23 7.07
CA LEU A 181 -18.47 -9.56 7.00
C LEU A 181 -19.31 -8.32 6.59
N SER A 182 -19.01 -7.73 5.44
CA SER A 182 -19.93 -7.00 4.61
C SER A 182 -20.80 -8.11 4.06
N GLY A 183 -22.04 -8.18 4.54
CA GLY A 183 -23.06 -8.90 3.80
C GLY A 183 -22.98 -8.37 2.37
N ARG A 184 -22.34 -9.15 1.48
CA ARG A 184 -22.10 -8.78 0.08
C ARG A 184 -23.45 -8.41 -0.51
N VAL A 185 -23.75 -7.12 -0.54
CA VAL A 185 -24.74 -6.60 -1.48
C VAL A 185 -23.96 -6.54 -2.77
N PHE A 186 -24.10 -7.58 -3.57
CA PHE A 186 -23.77 -7.50 -4.98
C PHE A 186 -24.62 -6.36 -5.54
N LEU A 187 -24.02 -5.18 -5.74
CA LEU A 187 -24.63 -4.16 -6.57
C LEU A 187 -24.62 -4.74 -7.98
N GLN A 188 -25.72 -5.41 -8.32
CA GLN A 188 -25.98 -5.85 -9.67
C GLN A 188 -25.85 -4.59 -10.54
N PRO A 189 -24.96 -4.58 -11.56
CA PRO A 189 -24.89 -3.44 -12.46
C PRO A 189 -26.30 -3.25 -13.00
N VAL A 190 -26.94 -2.13 -12.64
CA VAL A 190 -28.24 -1.79 -13.20
C VAL A 190 -27.99 -1.67 -14.69
N PRO A 191 -28.50 -2.58 -15.54
CA PRO A 191 -28.33 -2.44 -16.97
C PRO A 191 -28.82 -1.04 -17.31
N PRO A 192 -28.10 -0.27 -18.14
CA PRO A 192 -28.51 1.09 -18.49
C PRO A 192 -29.98 0.98 -18.89
N ARG A 193 -30.87 1.54 -18.07
CA ARG A 193 -32.28 1.59 -18.43
C ARG A 193 -32.25 2.27 -19.77
N ALA A 194 -32.65 1.56 -20.83
CA ALA A 194 -32.90 2.17 -22.10
C ALA A 194 -33.77 3.38 -21.76
N ILE A 195 -33.18 4.57 -21.87
CA ILE A 195 -33.92 5.81 -21.72
C ILE A 195 -34.87 5.72 -22.90
N GLN A 196 -36.07 5.18 -22.66
CA GLN A 196 -37.11 5.27 -23.66
C GLN A 196 -37.20 6.76 -23.93
N PRO A 197 -36.97 7.20 -25.18
CA PRO A 197 -37.03 8.61 -25.49
C PRO A 197 -38.37 9.09 -24.95
N LEU A 198 -38.32 10.07 -24.04
CA LEU A 198 -39.52 10.65 -23.44
C LEU A 198 -40.49 10.88 -24.59
N LYS A 199 -41.64 10.20 -24.56
CA LYS A 199 -42.66 10.35 -25.60
C LYS A 199 -42.84 11.85 -25.80
N PRO A 200 -42.69 12.37 -27.03
CA PRO A 200 -42.75 13.80 -27.25
C PRO A 200 -44.01 14.34 -26.59
N LEU A 201 -43.84 15.43 -25.83
CA LEU A 201 -44.86 16.16 -25.06
C LEU A 201 -46.13 16.51 -25.86
N ASN A 202 -46.09 16.33 -27.18
CA ASN A 202 -47.22 16.41 -28.11
C ASN A 202 -48.37 15.44 -27.75
N SER A 203 -48.10 14.31 -27.08
CA SER A 203 -49.16 13.38 -26.63
C SER A 203 -49.90 13.90 -25.39
N LEU A 204 -49.23 14.63 -24.48
CA LEU A 204 -49.85 15.31 -23.35
C LEU A 204 -50.63 16.56 -23.79
N ARG A 205 -50.20 17.24 -24.86
CA ARG A 205 -50.91 18.39 -25.41
C ARG A 205 -52.32 18.04 -25.91
N ARG A 206 -52.51 16.85 -26.49
CA ARG A 206 -53.83 16.35 -26.90
C ARG A 206 -54.69 15.89 -25.72
N ALA A 207 -54.08 15.41 -24.64
CA ALA A 207 -54.81 15.03 -23.42
C ALA A 207 -55.30 16.27 -22.65
N CYS A 208 -54.47 17.32 -22.53
CA CYS A 208 -54.87 18.57 -21.88
C CYS A 208 -55.91 19.37 -22.70
N GLN A 209 -55.89 19.30 -24.03
CA GLN A 209 -56.90 19.95 -24.88
C GLN A 209 -58.30 19.33 -24.79
N ARG A 210 -58.44 18.09 -24.29
CA ARG A 210 -59.75 17.45 -24.09
C ARG A 210 -60.38 17.74 -22.73
N LEU A 211 -59.61 18.26 -21.77
CA LEU A 211 -60.05 18.44 -20.38
C LEU A 211 -60.36 19.89 -19.99
N ILE A 212 -60.22 20.86 -20.90
CA ILE A 212 -60.52 22.27 -20.62
C ILE A 212 -61.27 22.89 -21.81
N PRO A 213 -62.63 22.90 -21.83
CA PRO A 213 -63.38 23.51 -22.93
C PRO A 213 -63.42 25.05 -22.89
N THR A 214 -62.94 25.71 -21.84
CA THR A 214 -63.11 27.17 -21.71
C THR A 214 -61.94 27.81 -20.95
N LEU A 215 -60.87 28.16 -21.66
CA LEU A 215 -59.99 29.25 -21.22
C LEU A 215 -59.77 30.22 -22.39
N PRO A 216 -59.85 31.55 -22.15
CA PRO A 216 -59.70 32.54 -23.21
C PRO A 216 -58.30 32.50 -23.81
N SER A 217 -58.21 32.68 -25.12
CA SER A 217 -56.96 32.77 -25.87
C SER A 217 -56.08 33.91 -25.35
N TRP A 218 -55.05 33.59 -24.58
CA TRP A 218 -53.96 34.52 -24.29
C TRP A 218 -53.00 34.56 -25.48
N ASN A 219 -53.04 35.68 -26.20
CA ASN A 219 -52.16 35.99 -27.32
C ASN A 219 -50.71 36.17 -26.83
N TRP A 220 -49.87 35.16 -27.04
CA TRP A 220 -48.42 35.34 -27.04
C TRP A 220 -47.99 35.96 -28.37
N GLN A 221 -48.15 37.28 -28.50
CA GLN A 221 -47.46 38.06 -29.53
C GLN A 221 -46.34 38.89 -28.91
N LYS A 222 -45.13 38.62 -29.42
CA LYS A 222 -43.96 39.52 -29.51
C LYS A 222 -43.29 39.95 -28.20
N SER A 223 -42.14 39.33 -27.92
CA SER A 223 -40.96 40.11 -27.54
C SER A 223 -39.70 39.44 -28.10
N SER A 224 -39.37 39.83 -29.33
CA SER A 224 -38.05 39.63 -29.92
C SER A 224 -37.21 40.86 -29.60
N ALA A 225 -36.18 40.69 -28.77
CA ALA A 225 -35.12 41.68 -28.61
C ALA A 225 -33.80 40.97 -28.24
N SER A 226 -32.95 40.75 -29.25
CA SER A 226 -31.49 40.91 -29.15
C SER A 226 -31.18 42.41 -29.01
N PRO A 227 -30.08 42.87 -28.39
CA PRO A 227 -28.68 42.56 -28.74
C PRO A 227 -27.83 42.36 -27.46
N GLU A 228 -26.50 42.29 -27.38
CA GLU A 228 -25.41 42.80 -28.19
C GLU A 228 -24.10 42.16 -27.71
N LYS A 229 -23.11 42.13 -28.59
CA LYS A 229 -21.73 41.70 -28.34
C LYS A 229 -21.06 42.59 -27.30
N THR A 230 -20.22 42.02 -26.43
CA THR A 230 -19.10 42.78 -25.85
C THR A 230 -17.85 41.89 -25.76
N LEU A 231 -16.87 42.29 -26.56
CA LEU A 231 -15.49 41.86 -26.53
C LEU A 231 -14.86 42.25 -25.18
N PHE A 232 -14.09 41.36 -24.56
CA PHE A 232 -13.03 41.77 -23.64
C PHE A 232 -11.74 41.06 -24.01
N ASN A 233 -10.78 41.88 -24.43
CA ASN A 233 -9.40 41.55 -24.72
C ASN A 233 -8.51 42.07 -23.58
N SER A 234 -7.39 41.36 -23.37
CA SER A 234 -6.08 41.83 -22.85
C SER A 234 -5.83 41.83 -21.32
N PRO A 235 -4.55 41.87 -20.84
CA PRO A 235 -3.26 41.52 -21.46
C PRO A 235 -2.32 40.65 -20.60
N SER A 236 -1.23 40.22 -21.24
CA SER A 236 0.04 39.75 -20.66
C SER A 236 0.75 40.77 -19.76
N THR A 237 1.45 40.32 -18.71
CA THR A 237 2.70 40.99 -18.26
C THR A 237 3.67 39.99 -17.64
N ARG A 238 4.91 40.00 -18.15
CA ARG A 238 6.12 39.34 -17.60
C ARG A 238 6.55 40.00 -16.29
N ARG A 239 7.16 39.22 -15.40
CA ARG A 239 8.49 39.51 -14.84
C ARG A 239 9.23 38.20 -14.65
#